data_AF-A0A2P4TH46-F1
#
_entry.id   AF-A0A2P4TH46-F1
#
_cell.length_a   1.000
_cell.length_b   1.000
_cell.length_c   1.000
_cell.angle_alpha   90.00
_cell.angle_beta   90.00
_cell.angle_gamma   90.00
#
_symmetry.space_group_name_H-M   'P 1'
#
loop_
_entity.id
_entity.type
_entity.pdbx_description
1 polymer ?
#
loop_
_entity_poly.entity_id
_entity_poly.type
_entity_poly.pdbx_seq_one_letter_code
_entity_poly.pdbx_strand_id
1 'polypeptide(L)'
;VRLKNPSIKTLAYNATLVGRNARDFSLPEGNTVIIAPKGQTTINVEFTSRFLHPAEAVLLLISKRMGGIGGATLTFSLKSEVKHIEPAVSLRVKLLLL
;
A
#
# COMPACT_ATOMS: atom_id res chain seq x y z
N VAL A 1 7.17 2.16 -2.36
CA VAL A 1 7.16 3.12 -3.51
C VAL A 1 8.08 4.29 -3.19
N ARG A 2 9.04 4.64 -4.05
CA ARG A 2 9.94 5.80 -3.80
C ARG A 2 9.42 7.05 -4.51
N LEU A 3 9.24 8.13 -3.76
CA LEU A 3 8.79 9.42 -4.26
C LEU A 3 9.89 10.46 -4.15
N LYS A 4 9.99 11.33 -5.14
CA LYS A 4 10.91 12.46 -5.15
C LYS A 4 10.13 13.76 -5.27
N ASN A 5 10.55 14.76 -4.50
CA ASN A 5 10.05 16.12 -4.63
C ASN A 5 11.06 16.98 -5.40
N PRO A 6 10.85 17.22 -6.71
CA PRO A 6 11.73 18.11 -7.48
C PRO A 6 11.47 19.60 -7.18
N SER A 7 10.40 19.94 -6.47
CA SER A 7 10.01 21.32 -6.16
C SER A 7 10.93 21.97 -5.13
N ILE A 8 10.89 23.29 -5.08
CA ILE A 8 11.48 24.12 -4.02
C ILE A 8 10.55 24.27 -2.80
N LYS A 9 9.30 23.81 -2.88
CA LYS A 9 8.35 23.80 -1.75
C LYS A 9 8.14 22.38 -1.24
N THR A 10 7.74 22.26 0.03
CA THR A 10 7.32 21.00 0.64
C THR A 10 6.09 20.45 -0.07
N LEU A 11 6.10 19.16 -0.38
CA LEU A 11 4.93 18.44 -0.86
C LEU A 11 4.34 17.62 0.28
N ALA A 12 3.00 17.61 0.38
CA ALA A 12 2.28 16.77 1.30
C ALA A 12 1.20 15.99 0.55
N TYR A 13 1.05 14.72 0.91
CA TYR A 13 0.05 13.82 0.35
C TYR A 13 -0.74 13.14 1.46
N ASN A 14 -2.03 12.94 1.21
CA ASN A 14 -2.83 11.93 1.88
C ASN A 14 -2.83 10.67 1.02
N ALA A 15 -2.37 9.58 1.61
CA ALA A 15 -2.42 8.25 1.04
C ALA A 15 -3.75 7.58 1.36
N THR A 16 -4.30 6.85 0.41
CA THR A 16 -5.51 6.04 0.60
C THR A 16 -5.38 4.77 -0.22
N LEU A 17 -5.68 3.63 0.38
CA LEU A 17 -5.80 2.36 -0.30
C LEU A 17 -7.24 2.17 -0.74
N VAL A 18 -7.46 1.94 -2.03
CA VAL A 18 -8.79 1.75 -2.62
C VAL A 18 -8.84 0.48 -3.47
N GLY A 19 -10.02 -0.08 -3.67
CA GLY A 19 -10.23 -1.31 -4.43
C GLY A 19 -10.71 -2.49 -3.59
N ARG A 20 -11.10 -3.57 -4.27
CA ARG A 20 -11.75 -4.74 -3.65
C ARG A 20 -10.89 -5.40 -2.56
N ASN A 21 -9.57 -5.48 -2.80
CA ASN A 21 -8.63 -6.07 -1.86
C ASN A 21 -7.87 -5.03 -1.03
N ALA A 22 -8.32 -3.76 -0.97
CA ALA A 22 -7.60 -2.72 -0.22
C ALA A 22 -7.36 -3.08 1.26
N ARG A 23 -8.30 -3.82 1.87
CA ARG A 23 -8.17 -4.34 3.25
C ARG A 23 -7.04 -5.35 3.46
N ASP A 24 -6.47 -5.88 2.38
CA ASP A 24 -5.30 -6.77 2.40
C ASP A 24 -3.99 -6.00 2.39
N PHE A 25 -4.05 -4.67 2.25
CA PHE A 25 -2.88 -3.79 2.23
C PHE A 25 -2.95 -2.82 3.40
N SER A 26 -1.78 -2.42 3.91
CA SER A 26 -1.65 -1.45 5.00
C SER A 26 -0.51 -0.45 4.76
N LEU A 27 -0.61 0.70 5.42
CA LEU A 27 0.40 1.73 5.46
C LEU A 27 0.92 1.82 6.92
N PRO A 28 1.97 1.07 7.29
CA PRO A 28 2.41 0.94 8.68
C PRO A 28 2.86 2.28 9.29
N GLU A 29 3.37 3.20 8.46
CA GLU A 29 3.83 4.53 8.86
C GLU A 29 2.70 5.59 8.88
N GLY A 30 1.46 5.16 8.62
CA GLY A 30 0.29 6.03 8.51
C GLY A 30 0.06 6.57 7.11
N ASN A 31 -0.94 7.42 6.98
CA ASN A 31 -1.48 7.85 5.68
C ASN A 31 -0.99 9.24 5.23
N THR A 32 -0.15 9.93 5.99
CA THR A 32 0.34 11.26 5.64
C THR A 32 1.79 11.17 5.20
N VAL A 33 2.09 11.68 4.01
CA VAL A 33 3.44 11.67 3.44
C VAL A 33 3.88 13.11 3.22
N ILE A 34 4.97 13.52 3.88
CA ILE A 34 5.55 14.86 3.76
C ILE A 34 6.94 14.71 3.15
N ILE A 35 7.21 15.47 2.09
CA ILE A 35 8.49 15.44 1.38
C ILE A 35 9.05 16.86 1.33
N ALA A 36 10.17 17.08 2.01
CA ALA A 36 10.88 18.35 1.99
C ALA A 36 11.28 18.78 0.56
N PRO A 37 11.51 20.09 0.32
CA PRO A 37 12.04 20.58 -0.95
C PRO A 37 13.27 19.79 -1.39
N LYS A 38 13.32 19.41 -2.68
CA LYS A 38 14.42 18.62 -3.26
C LYS A 38 14.66 17.25 -2.61
N GLY A 39 13.82 16.85 -1.67
CA GLY A 39 13.94 15.60 -0.92
C GLY A 39 13.30 14.41 -1.63
N GLN A 40 13.40 13.26 -0.96
CA GLN A 40 12.74 12.03 -1.36
C GLN A 40 12.28 11.27 -0.13
N THR A 41 11.31 10.38 -0.31
CA THR A 41 10.87 9.45 0.74
C THR A 41 10.44 8.14 0.12
N THR A 42 10.33 7.11 0.95
CA THR A 42 9.78 5.80 0.58
C THR A 42 8.50 5.59 1.35
N ILE A 43 7.45 5.20 0.64
CA ILE A 43 6.20 4.72 1.25
C ILE A 43 6.27 3.20 1.29
N ASN A 44 6.23 2.65 2.50
CA ASN A 44 6.07 1.23 2.72
C ASN A 44 4.59 0.86 2.62
N VAL A 45 4.30 -0.16 1.81
CA VAL A 45 2.97 -0.76 1.67
C VAL A 45 3.12 -2.22 2.01
N GLU A 46 2.45 -2.65 3.06
CA GLU A 46 2.46 -4.04 3.49
C GLU A 46 1.27 -4.77 2.88
N PHE A 47 1.44 -6.06 2.64
CA PHE A 47 0.40 -6.95 2.15
C PHE A 47 0.23 -8.11 3.14
N THR A 48 -0.99 -8.32 3.59
CA THR A 48 -1.38 -9.47 4.42
C THR A 48 -2.20 -10.43 3.59
N SER A 49 -1.63 -11.60 3.29
CA SER A 49 -2.35 -12.65 2.59
C SER A 49 -3.40 -13.30 3.48
N ARG A 50 -4.62 -13.46 2.98
CA ARG A 50 -5.70 -14.23 3.64
C ARG A 50 -6.09 -15.49 2.88
N PHE A 51 -5.86 -15.50 1.58
CA PHE A 51 -6.23 -16.57 0.67
C PHE A 51 -5.18 -16.70 -0.42
N LEU A 52 -5.16 -17.83 -1.12
CA LEU A 52 -4.24 -18.09 -2.23
C LEU A 52 -4.64 -17.39 -3.54
N HIS A 53 -5.70 -16.57 -3.56
CA HIS A 53 -6.06 -15.81 -4.75
C HIS A 53 -5.25 -14.50 -4.83
N PRO A 54 -4.93 -14.01 -6.04
CA PRO A 54 -4.34 -12.69 -6.21
C PRO A 54 -5.17 -11.60 -5.53
N ALA A 55 -4.48 -10.58 -5.02
CA ALA A 55 -5.08 -9.41 -4.40
C ALA A 55 -4.70 -8.16 -5.20
N GLU A 56 -5.71 -7.38 -5.59
CA GLU A 56 -5.53 -6.16 -6.37
C GLU A 56 -6.15 -4.94 -5.65
N ALA A 57 -5.36 -3.87 -5.59
CA ALA A 57 -5.74 -2.61 -4.97
C ALA A 57 -5.01 -1.45 -5.66
N VAL A 58 -5.31 -0.23 -5.22
CA VAL A 58 -4.69 0.99 -5.70
C VAL A 58 -4.25 1.83 -4.51
N LEU A 59 -2.99 2.27 -4.52
CA LEU A 59 -2.51 3.32 -3.63
C LEU A 59 -2.73 4.67 -4.33
N LEU A 60 -3.63 5.47 -3.77
CA LEU A 60 -3.91 6.84 -4.21
C LEU A 60 -3.21 7.83 -3.29
N LEU A 61 -2.46 8.76 -3.85
CA LEU A 61 -1.82 9.88 -3.14
C LEU A 61 -2.45 11.18 -3.61
N ILE A 62 -3.35 11.73 -2.80
CA ILE A 62 -4.01 13.00 -3.07
C ILE A 62 -3.16 14.12 -2.46
N SER A 63 -2.75 15.08 -3.28
CA SER A 63 -1.93 16.18 -2.78
C SER A 63 -2.74 17.08 -1.85
N LYS A 64 -2.11 17.51 -0.75
CA LYS A 64 -2.59 18.60 0.07
C LYS A 64 -2.00 19.90 -0.45
N ARG A 65 -2.83 20.94 -0.58
CA ARG A 65 -2.31 22.28 -0.84
C ARG A 65 -1.60 22.78 0.42
N MET A 66 -0.29 23.02 0.33
CA MET A 66 0.47 23.74 1.36
C MET A 66 1.17 24.94 0.72
N GLY A 67 0.94 26.14 1.26
CA GLY A 67 1.62 27.36 0.78
C GLY A 67 1.38 27.68 -0.70
N GLY A 68 0.20 27.39 -1.23
CA GLY A 68 -0.23 27.73 -2.60
C GLY A 68 0.24 26.79 -3.71
N ILE A 69 0.99 25.71 -3.42
CA ILE A 69 1.31 24.66 -4.39
C ILE A 69 0.46 23.43 -4.07
N GLY A 70 -0.25 22.92 -5.09
CA GLY A 70 -0.82 21.58 -5.09
C GLY A 70 0.10 20.64 -5.88
N GLY A 71 0.36 19.45 -5.34
CA GLY A 71 0.96 18.36 -6.12
C GLY A 71 -0.06 17.75 -7.10
N ALA A 72 0.41 16.99 -8.08
CA ALA A 72 -0.49 16.12 -8.85
C ALA A 72 -0.99 14.97 -7.96
N THR A 73 -2.21 14.49 -8.19
CA THR A 73 -2.64 13.19 -7.62
C THR A 73 -1.82 12.09 -8.28
N LEU A 74 -1.26 11.19 -7.46
CA LEU A 74 -0.50 10.04 -7.95
C LEU A 74 -1.27 8.75 -7.65
N THR A 75 -1.17 7.79 -8.55
CA THR A 75 -1.88 6.51 -8.46
C THR A 75 -0.92 5.37 -8.76
N PHE A 76 -0.89 4.36 -7.90
CA PHE A 76 -0.08 3.16 -8.09
C PHE A 76 -0.99 1.93 -8.04
N SER A 77 -0.95 1.11 -9.08
CA SER A 77 -1.60 -0.19 -9.07
C SER A 77 -0.82 -1.16 -8.19
N LEU A 78 -1.52 -1.86 -7.29
CA LEU A 78 -0.96 -2.86 -6.40
C LEU A 78 -1.51 -4.22 -6.80
N LYS A 79 -0.60 -5.17 -7.02
CA LYS A 79 -0.94 -6.57 -7.27
C LYS A 79 -0.01 -7.44 -6.46
N SER A 80 -0.60 -8.32 -5.65
CA SER A 80 0.12 -9.31 -4.87
C SER A 80 -0.44 -10.69 -5.14
N GLU A 81 0.44 -11.68 -5.24
CA GLU A 81 0.10 -13.07 -5.50
C GLU A 81 1.01 -13.98 -4.69
N VAL A 82 0.41 -14.89 -3.91
CA VAL A 82 1.15 -15.92 -3.19
C VAL A 82 1.17 -17.17 -4.05
N LYS A 83 2.32 -17.46 -4.66
CA LYS A 83 2.48 -18.59 -5.59
C LYS A 83 2.65 -19.95 -4.89
N HIS A 84 3.20 -19.94 -3.68
CA HIS A 84 3.51 -21.15 -2.93
C HIS A 84 3.54 -20.83 -1.43
N ILE A 85 2.98 -21.73 -0.61
CA ILE A 85 3.08 -21.69 0.85
C ILE A 85 3.53 -23.08 1.30
N GLU A 86 4.67 -23.16 1.96
CA GLU A 86 5.10 -24.40 2.62
C GLU A 86 4.50 -24.46 4.03
N PRO A 87 3.67 -25.46 4.35
CA PRO A 87 3.14 -25.62 5.69
C PRO A 87 4.26 -26.05 6.64
N ALA A 88 4.42 -25.32 7.75
CA ALA A 88 5.37 -25.69 8.79
C ALA A 88 5.00 -27.03 9.47
N VAL A 89 3.70 -27.31 9.62
CA VAL A 89 3.16 -28.54 10.21
C VAL A 89 1.85 -28.89 9.52
N SER A 90 1.65 -30.17 9.21
CA SER A 90 0.38 -30.69 8.67
C SER A 90 -0.30 -31.61 9.69
N LEU A 91 -1.58 -31.36 9.98
CA LEU A 91 -2.39 -32.20 10.87
C LEU A 91 -3.36 -33.05 10.05
N ARG A 92 -3.42 -34.36 10.32
CA ARG A 92 -4.42 -35.26 9.73
C ARG A 92 -5.66 -35.31 10.63
N VAL A 93 -6.81 -34.95 10.08
CA VAL A 93 -8.12 -35.06 10.76
C VAL A 93 -8.97 -36.07 10.01
N LYS A 94 -9.62 -37.00 10.73
CA LYS A 94 -10.66 -37.88 10.18
C LYS A 94 -12.02 -37.23 10.44
N LEU A 95 -12.75 -36.89 9.38
CA LEU A 95 -14.16 -36.57 9.49
C LEU A 95 -14.94 -37.89 9.64
N LEU A 96 -15.57 -38.08 10.80
CA LEU A 96 -16.67 -39.05 10.93
C LEU A 96 -17.95 -38.33 10.50
N LEU A 97 -18.48 -38.72 9.34
CA LEU A 97 -19.87 -38.45 8.98
C LEU A 97 -20.73 -39.38 9.85
N LEU A 98 -21.56 -38.80 10.72
CA LEU A 98 -22.59 -39.50 11.51
C LEU A 98 -23.81 -39.80 10.64
#